data_AF-A0A6V8LIM1-F1
#
_entry.id   AF-A0A6V8LIM1-F1
#
_cell.length_a   1.000
_cell.length_b   1.000
_cell.length_c   1.000
_cell.angle_alpha   90.00
_cell.angle_beta   90.00
_cell.angle_gamma   90.00
#
_symmetry.space_group_name_H-M   'P 1'
#
loop_
_entity.id
_entity.type
_entity.pdbx_description
1 polymer ?
#
loop_
_entity_poly.entity_id
_entity_poly.type
_entity_poly.pdbx_seq_one_letter_code
_entity_poly.pdbx_strand_id
1 'polypeptide(L)'
;MIIENVSFPAGQHCETTTLGALLRHEGLDLSEPMLFGLGEGLGFVYWDAKNMDFPFLGGRTKPTAITRTVADRLGLALHIQETASTRTAWRNVAAALTAGRPVGLQLDSYHLDYFTTKVHFGATSPRCTATTTPTPTWSTPPSRAAP
;
A
#
# COMPACT_ATOMS: atom_id res chain seq x y z
N MET A 1 9.97 -10.74 17.60
CA MET A 1 8.53 -10.40 17.67
C MET A 1 7.90 -10.87 16.38
N ILE A 2 6.87 -11.71 16.47
CA ILE A 2 6.17 -12.29 15.31
C ILE A 2 4.72 -11.87 15.47
N ILE A 3 4.12 -11.28 14.42
CA ILE A 3 2.69 -10.97 14.40
C ILE A 3 1.98 -12.20 13.83
N GLU A 4 0.97 -12.69 14.55
CA GLU A 4 0.16 -13.82 14.11
C GLU A 4 -0.79 -13.43 12.97
N ASN A 5 -1.26 -14.41 12.20
CA ASN A 5 -2.26 -14.23 11.14
C ASN A 5 -1.89 -13.25 10.00
N VAL A 6 -0.60 -12.91 9.84
CA VAL A 6 -0.13 -12.21 8.64
C VAL A 6 0.07 -13.23 7.53
N SER A 7 -0.69 -13.09 6.44
CA SER A 7 -0.55 -13.91 5.24
C SER A 7 -0.53 -13.04 4.00
N PHE A 8 0.31 -13.40 3.03
CA PHE A 8 0.50 -12.64 1.80
C PHE A 8 -0.26 -13.32 0.67
N PRO A 9 -1.21 -12.64 0.01
CA PRO A 9 -1.86 -13.18 -1.17
C PRO A 9 -0.85 -13.31 -2.32
N ALA A 10 -1.09 -14.27 -3.23
CA ALA A 10 -0.33 -14.33 -4.47
C ALA A 10 -0.63 -13.08 -5.31
N GLY A 11 0.42 -12.40 -5.76
CA GLY A 11 0.31 -11.18 -6.57
C GLY A 11 1.63 -10.86 -7.25
N GLN A 12 1.56 -10.17 -8.38
CA GLN A 12 2.73 -9.78 -9.18
C GLN A 12 3.15 -8.33 -8.93
N HIS A 13 2.31 -7.54 -8.24
CA HIS A 13 2.57 -6.13 -7.99
C HIS A 13 2.74 -5.85 -6.50
N CYS A 14 3.92 -5.35 -6.13
CA CYS A 14 4.34 -5.21 -4.74
C CYS A 14 3.40 -4.38 -3.86
N GLU A 15 2.85 -3.27 -4.37
CA GLU A 15 1.90 -2.44 -3.61
C GLU A 15 0.57 -3.18 -3.36
N THR A 16 0.02 -3.89 -4.36
CA THR A 16 -1.23 -4.64 -4.20
C THR A 16 -1.05 -5.88 -3.31
N THR A 17 0.07 -6.58 -3.43
CA THR A 17 0.39 -7.70 -2.51
C THR A 17 0.52 -7.21 -1.06
N THR A 18 1.19 -6.08 -0.85
CA THR A 18 1.33 -5.48 0.49
C THR A 18 -0.03 -5.05 1.05
N LEU A 19 -0.82 -4.33 0.25
CA LEU A 19 -2.16 -3.91 0.64
C LEU A 19 -3.06 -5.11 0.94
N GLY A 20 -3.04 -6.16 0.10
CA GLY A 20 -3.80 -7.38 0.32
C GLY A 20 -3.42 -8.08 1.64
N ALA A 21 -2.14 -8.10 2.01
CA ALA A 21 -1.71 -8.65 3.29
C ALA A 21 -2.21 -7.82 4.49
N LEU A 22 -2.16 -6.48 4.40
CA LEU A 22 -2.69 -5.60 5.44
C LEU A 22 -4.21 -5.74 5.59
N LEU A 23 -4.96 -5.80 4.49
CA LEU A 23 -6.41 -5.95 4.50
C LEU A 23 -6.82 -7.33 5.02
N ARG A 24 -6.11 -8.39 4.64
CA ARG A 24 -6.39 -9.75 5.09
C ARG A 24 -6.17 -9.91 6.60
N HIS A 25 -5.17 -9.22 7.16
CA HIS A 25 -4.97 -9.15 8.61
C HIS A 25 -6.17 -8.48 9.32
N GLU A 26 -6.82 -7.51 8.68
CA GLU A 26 -8.05 -6.86 9.18
C GLU A 26 -9.34 -7.63 8.82
N GLY A 27 -9.23 -8.85 8.27
CA GLY A 27 -10.37 -9.71 7.94
C GLY A 27 -10.99 -9.45 6.56
N LEU A 28 -10.37 -8.63 5.70
CA LEU A 28 -10.84 -8.33 4.35
C LEU A 28 -9.99 -9.08 3.31
N ASP A 29 -10.59 -10.08 2.66
CA ASP A 29 -9.91 -10.88 1.64
C ASP A 29 -10.20 -10.34 0.24
N LEU A 30 -9.22 -9.65 -0.36
CA LEU A 30 -9.32 -9.09 -1.71
C LEU A 30 -8.21 -9.62 -2.63
N SER A 31 -8.60 -10.04 -3.83
CA SER A 31 -7.67 -10.46 -4.88
C SER A 31 -6.98 -9.26 -5.54
N GLU A 32 -5.79 -9.48 -6.10
CA GLU A 32 -5.04 -8.43 -6.81
C GLU A 32 -5.85 -7.74 -7.92
N PRO A 33 -6.62 -8.45 -8.78
CA PRO A 33 -7.49 -7.80 -9.76
C PRO A 33 -8.55 -6.88 -9.13
N MET A 34 -9.12 -7.25 -7.98
CA MET A 34 -10.07 -6.39 -7.27
C MET A 34 -9.38 -5.14 -6.72
N LEU A 35 -8.17 -5.26 -6.17
CA LEU A 35 -7.40 -4.11 -5.70
C LEU A 35 -7.05 -3.16 -6.85
N PHE A 36 -6.70 -3.69 -8.04
CA PHE A 36 -6.48 -2.86 -9.23
C PHE A 36 -7.76 -2.17 -9.72
N GLY A 37 -8.89 -2.89 -9.76
CA GLY A 37 -10.18 -2.30 -10.14
C GLY A 37 -10.64 -1.22 -9.17
N LEU A 38 -10.69 -1.55 -7.87
CA LEU A 38 -11.05 -0.63 -6.80
C LEU A 38 -10.05 0.49 -6.61
N GLY A 39 -8.79 0.32 -6.98
CA GLY A 39 -7.76 1.34 -6.88
C GLY A 39 -7.63 2.23 -8.11
N GLU A 40 -8.40 1.98 -9.18
CA GLU A 40 -8.19 2.56 -10.52
C GLU A 40 -6.77 2.35 -11.05
N GLY A 41 -6.11 1.27 -10.65
CA GLY A 41 -4.66 1.13 -10.78
C GLY A 41 -4.14 0.95 -12.20
N LEU A 42 -5.01 0.60 -13.16
CA LEU A 42 -4.65 0.44 -14.56
C LEU A 42 -4.74 1.77 -15.29
N GLY A 43 -3.70 2.12 -16.03
CA GLY A 43 -3.66 3.34 -16.82
C GLY A 43 -2.71 3.22 -17.99
N PHE A 44 -2.70 4.22 -18.86
CA PHE A 44 -1.72 4.31 -19.94
C PHE A 44 -1.23 5.73 -20.06
N VAL A 45 0.10 5.88 -19.98
CA VAL A 45 0.79 7.15 -20.17
C VAL A 45 1.88 6.92 -21.19
N TYR A 46 1.84 7.68 -22.28
CA TYR A 46 2.95 7.84 -23.20
C TYR A 46 3.42 9.28 -23.09
N TRP A 47 4.69 9.47 -22.73
CA TRP A 47 5.28 10.80 -22.66
C TRP A 47 6.61 10.83 -23.42
N ASP A 48 6.63 11.63 -24.48
CA ASP A 48 7.77 11.87 -25.34
C ASP A 48 8.10 13.37 -25.33
N ALA A 49 9.32 13.72 -24.94
CA ALA A 49 9.78 15.10 -24.80
C ALA A 49 11.15 15.28 -25.44
N LYS A 50 11.42 16.48 -25.98
CA LYS A 50 12.63 16.79 -26.77
C LYS A 50 13.97 16.51 -26.07
N ASN A 51 13.98 16.44 -24.74
CA ASN A 51 15.19 16.22 -23.93
C ASN A 51 15.18 14.84 -23.23
N MET A 52 14.42 13.87 -23.73
CA MET A 52 14.40 12.50 -23.23
C MET A 52 15.06 11.58 -24.24
N ASP A 53 16.02 10.77 -23.80
CA ASP A 53 16.70 9.79 -24.67
C ASP A 53 15.74 8.71 -25.18
N PHE A 54 14.70 8.40 -24.39
CA PHE A 54 13.64 7.44 -24.72
C PHE A 54 12.30 7.91 -24.15
N PRO A 55 11.17 7.64 -24.83
CA PRO A 55 9.84 8.00 -24.33
C PRO A 55 9.51 7.19 -23.07
N PHE A 56 8.85 7.85 -22.11
CA PHE A 56 8.33 7.20 -20.91
C PHE A 56 7.01 6.50 -21.23
N LEU A 57 6.94 5.21 -20.88
CA LEU A 57 5.74 4.39 -20.95
C LEU A 57 5.32 3.99 -19.53
N GLY A 58 4.16 4.49 -19.09
CA GLY A 58 3.53 4.13 -17.83
C GLY A 58 2.29 3.29 -18.08
N GLY A 59 2.17 2.13 -17.41
CA GLY A 59 1.00 1.25 -17.50
C GLY A 59 0.05 1.30 -16.30
N ARG A 60 0.31 2.20 -15.33
CA ARG A 60 -0.39 2.22 -14.03
C ARG A 60 -0.46 3.62 -13.45
N THR A 61 -1.32 3.78 -12.44
CA THR A 61 -1.41 5.01 -11.64
C THR A 61 -0.13 5.27 -10.84
N LYS A 62 -0.04 6.47 -10.28
CA LYS A 62 1.05 6.87 -9.38
C LYS A 62 1.18 5.91 -8.18
N PRO A 63 2.38 5.72 -7.63
CA PRO A 63 2.57 4.91 -6.43
C PRO A 63 1.67 5.38 -5.30
N THR A 64 1.21 4.45 -4.48
CA THR A 64 0.37 4.72 -3.30
C THR A 64 -1.05 5.20 -3.68
N ALA A 65 -1.33 5.51 -4.95
CA ALA A 65 -2.67 5.91 -5.39
C ALA A 65 -3.66 4.75 -5.28
N ILE A 66 -3.25 3.53 -5.66
CA ILE A 66 -4.10 2.33 -5.52
C ILE A 66 -4.51 2.17 -4.06
N THR A 67 -3.54 2.22 -3.15
CA THR A 67 -3.77 2.07 -1.71
C THR A 67 -4.74 3.12 -1.15
N ARG A 68 -4.55 4.40 -1.52
CA ARG A 68 -5.43 5.49 -1.08
C ARG A 68 -6.84 5.32 -1.61
N THR A 69 -6.99 5.08 -2.91
CA THR A 69 -8.30 4.94 -3.55
C THR A 69 -9.07 3.74 -3.02
N VAL A 70 -8.40 2.60 -2.80
CA VAL A 70 -9.03 1.43 -2.17
C VAL A 70 -9.49 1.75 -0.75
N ALA A 71 -8.63 2.38 0.06
CA ALA A 71 -9.00 2.75 1.43
C ALA A 71 -10.21 3.70 1.46
N ASP A 72 -10.20 4.75 0.64
CA ASP A 72 -11.30 5.71 0.56
C ASP A 72 -12.61 5.05 0.13
N ARG A 73 -12.58 4.16 -0.87
CA ARG A 73 -13.77 3.45 -1.37
C ARG A 73 -14.35 2.44 -0.41
N LEU A 74 -13.49 1.79 0.38
CA LEU A 74 -13.91 0.83 1.41
C LEU A 74 -14.18 1.52 2.75
N GLY A 75 -14.03 2.85 2.84
CA GLY A 75 -14.22 3.61 4.06
C GLY A 75 -13.17 3.32 5.14
N LEU A 76 -11.99 2.81 4.79
CA LEU A 76 -10.94 2.42 5.74
C LEU A 76 -10.13 3.63 6.19
N ALA A 77 -9.73 3.62 7.46
CA ALA A 77 -8.76 4.60 7.95
C ALA A 77 -7.35 4.21 7.47
N LEU A 78 -6.75 5.05 6.63
CA LEU A 78 -5.39 4.88 6.14
C LEU A 78 -4.44 5.84 6.84
N HIS A 79 -3.50 5.30 7.61
CA HIS A 79 -2.46 6.08 8.28
C HIS A 79 -1.16 5.97 7.48
N ILE A 80 -0.72 7.08 6.89
CA ILE A 80 0.56 7.19 6.20
C ILE A 80 1.45 8.17 6.96
N GLN A 81 2.68 7.76 7.25
CA GLN A 81 3.70 8.62 7.86
C GLN A 81 4.97 8.57 7.03
N GLU A 82 5.53 9.74 6.72
CA GLU A 82 6.80 9.89 6.00
C GLU A 82 7.81 10.64 6.89
N THR A 83 9.07 10.19 6.90
CA THR A 83 10.10 10.86 7.69
C THR A 83 11.50 10.63 7.14
N ALA A 84 12.31 11.70 7.15
CA ALA A 84 13.73 11.62 6.82
C ALA A 84 14.59 11.00 7.95
N SER A 85 14.08 10.94 9.18
CA SER A 85 14.84 10.45 10.34
C SER A 85 14.70 8.93 10.50
N THR A 86 15.80 8.21 10.34
CA THR A 86 15.87 6.74 10.54
C THR A 86 15.37 6.34 11.93
N ARG A 87 15.76 7.08 12.97
CA ARG A 87 15.32 6.85 14.35
C ARG A 87 13.80 6.99 14.52
N THR A 88 13.20 8.01 13.90
CA THR A 88 11.74 8.21 13.95
C THR A 88 11.00 7.14 13.14
N ALA A 89 11.51 6.80 11.95
CA ALA A 89 10.94 5.72 11.13
C ALA A 89 10.91 4.39 11.89
N TRP A 90 12.04 4.02 12.52
CA TRP A 90 12.12 2.80 13.32
C TRP A 90 11.15 2.82 14.50
N ARG A 91 11.05 3.95 15.22
CA ARG A 91 10.11 4.07 16.35
C ARG A 91 8.65 3.87 15.90
N ASN A 92 8.26 4.45 14.77
CA ASN A 92 6.89 4.33 14.25
C ASN A 92 6.57 2.86 13.88
N VAL A 93 7.50 2.20 13.18
CA VAL A 93 7.38 0.78 12.83
C VAL A 93 7.30 -0.09 14.08
N ALA A 94 8.25 0.05 14.99
CA ALA A 94 8.31 -0.75 16.21
C ALA A 94 7.06 -0.58 17.08
N ALA A 95 6.53 0.64 17.20
CA ALA A 95 5.31 0.91 17.96
C ALA A 95 4.09 0.20 17.35
N ALA A 96 3.90 0.26 16.03
CA ALA A 96 2.80 -0.42 15.35
C ALA A 96 2.91 -1.94 15.47
N LEU A 97 4.11 -2.49 15.25
CA LEU A 97 4.33 -3.92 15.37
C LEU A 97 4.12 -4.40 16.82
N THR A 98 4.51 -3.61 17.84
CA THR A 98 4.31 -3.94 19.26
C THR A 98 2.82 -3.97 19.62
N ALA A 99 2.01 -3.17 18.92
CA ALA A 99 0.55 -3.21 19.03
C ALA A 99 -0.09 -4.36 18.22
N GLY A 100 0.70 -5.28 17.67
CA GLY A 100 0.20 -6.42 16.89
C GLY A 100 -0.32 -6.04 15.50
N ARG A 101 0.08 -4.88 14.97
CA ARG A 101 -0.40 -4.40 13.66
C ARG A 101 0.70 -4.49 12.60
N PRO A 102 0.47 -5.19 11.48
CA PRO A 102 1.43 -5.19 10.36
C PRO A 102 1.51 -3.80 9.74
N VAL A 103 2.67 -3.49 9.14
CA VAL A 103 2.93 -2.21 8.48
C VAL A 103 3.47 -2.42 7.07
N GLY A 104 2.97 -1.62 6.12
CA GLY A 104 3.55 -1.52 4.78
C GLY A 104 4.71 -0.53 4.78
N LEU A 105 5.83 -0.90 4.13
CA LEU A 105 7.01 -0.05 4.00
C LEU A 105 7.29 0.26 2.53
N GLN A 106 7.37 1.55 2.21
CA GLN A 106 7.84 2.01 0.90
C GLN A 106 9.31 2.41 1.00
N LEU A 107 10.18 1.64 0.34
CA LEU A 107 11.64 1.76 0.43
C LEU A 107 12.25 1.78 -0.97
N ASP A 108 13.37 2.47 -1.13
CA ASP A 108 14.16 2.44 -2.35
C ASP A 108 15.17 1.29 -2.24
N SER A 109 15.10 0.34 -3.18
CA SER A 109 15.99 -0.82 -3.19
C SER A 109 17.46 -0.46 -3.31
N TYR A 110 17.78 0.72 -3.86
CA TYR A 110 19.15 1.23 -3.94
C TYR A 110 19.87 1.15 -2.57
N HIS A 111 19.14 1.50 -1.51
CA HIS A 111 19.66 1.54 -0.14
C HIS A 111 19.62 0.19 0.60
N LEU A 112 19.17 -0.89 -0.05
CA LEU A 112 19.08 -2.21 0.56
C LEU A 112 20.35 -3.01 0.24
N ASP A 113 21.10 -3.39 1.27
CA ASP A 113 22.40 -4.05 1.12
C ASP A 113 22.31 -5.42 0.45
N TYR A 114 21.17 -6.09 0.60
CA TYR A 114 20.90 -7.38 -0.02
C TYR A 114 20.45 -7.28 -1.49
N PHE A 115 20.14 -6.08 -2.00
CA PHE A 115 19.91 -5.87 -3.43
C PHE A 115 21.25 -5.66 -4.14
N THR A 116 21.63 -6.64 -4.96
CA THR A 116 22.88 -6.63 -5.73
C THR A 116 22.87 -5.59 -6.85
N THR A 117 21.69 -5.31 -7.41
CA THR A 117 21.51 -4.32 -8.48
C THR A 117 21.13 -2.98 -7.85
N LYS A 118 22.05 -2.02 -7.91
CA LYS A 118 21.85 -0.66 -7.38
C LYS A 118 21.16 0.22 -8.42
N VAL A 119 19.84 0.19 -8.40
CA VAL A 119 18.98 1.05 -9.21
C VAL A 119 18.00 1.80 -8.31
N HIS A 120 17.82 3.10 -8.59
CA HIS A 120 16.74 3.87 -8.00
C HIS A 120 15.43 3.49 -8.70
N PHE A 121 14.47 2.94 -7.97
CA PHE A 121 13.11 2.82 -8.51
C PHE A 121 12.48 4.21 -8.53
N GLY A 122 12.26 4.74 -9.74
CA GLY A 122 11.92 6.14 -10.05
C GLY A 122 10.59 6.69 -9.52
N ALA A 123 10.07 6.16 -8.41
CA ALA A 123 8.87 6.66 -7.76
C ALA A 123 8.86 6.41 -6.24
N THR A 124 10.04 6.30 -5.63
CA THR A 124 10.17 6.02 -4.19
C THR A 124 10.56 7.29 -3.43
N SER A 125 9.61 7.90 -2.72
CA SER A 125 9.92 8.86 -1.66
C SER A 125 10.56 8.14 -0.46
N PRO A 126 11.42 8.82 0.34
CA PRO A 126 12.14 8.18 1.42
C PRO A 126 11.19 7.82 2.57
N ARG A 127 10.83 6.53 2.66
CA ARG A 127 10.28 5.84 3.84
C ARG A 127 8.88 6.32 4.27
N CYS A 128 7.87 5.86 3.55
CA CYS A 128 6.49 5.86 4.01
C CYS A 128 6.17 4.56 4.78
N THR A 129 5.60 4.70 5.98
CA THR A 129 4.92 3.60 6.69
C THR A 129 3.42 3.75 6.47
N ALA A 130 2.75 2.71 5.97
CA ALA A 130 1.31 2.68 5.79
C ALA A 130 0.68 1.61 6.69
N THR A 131 -0.44 1.94 7.36
CA THR A 131 -1.29 0.97 8.05
C THR A 131 -2.75 1.26 7.77
N THR A 132 -3.56 0.22 7.62
CA THR A 132 -5.02 0.33 7.51
C THR A 132 -5.66 -0.05 8.84
N THR A 133 -6.79 0.56 9.15
CA THR A 133 -7.69 0.18 10.24
C THR A 133 -9.12 0.28 9.76
N PRO A 134 -10.02 -0.63 10.14
CA PRO A 134 -11.45 -0.44 9.90
C PRO A 134 -11.93 0.82 10.61
N THR A 135 -12.78 1.61 9.95
CA THR A 135 -13.53 2.68 10.62
C THR A 135 -14.51 2.07 11.61
N PRO A 136 -14.72 2.67 12.79
CA PRO A 136 -15.57 2.13 13.85
C PRO A 136 -17.08 2.14 13.54
N THR A 137 -17.51 2.45 12.32
CA THR A 137 -18.93 2.58 11.96
C THR A 137 -19.32 1.70 10.78
N TRP A 138 -19.36 0.39 11.00
CA TRP A 138 -20.33 -0.47 10.30
C TRP A 138 -21.56 -0.59 11.19
N SER A 139 -22.32 0.50 11.33
CA SER A 139 -23.67 0.42 11.89
C SER A 139 -24.52 -0.38 10.92
N THR A 140 -24.94 -1.56 11.35
CA THR A 140 -25.92 -2.41 10.67
C THR A 140 -27.12 -1.56 10.25
N PRO A 141 -27.57 -1.57 8.98
CA PRO A 141 -28.83 -0.94 8.63
C PRO A 141 -29.93 -1.62 9.46
N PRO A 142 -30.84 -0.86 10.13
CA PRO A 142 -31.93 -1.46 10.88
C PRO A 142 -32.73 -2.37 9.95
N SER A 143 -32.98 -3.60 10.41
CA SER A 143 -33.83 -4.55 9.70
C SER A 143 -35.18 -3.89 9.46
N ARG A 144 -35.46 -3.58 8.19
CA ARG A 144 -36.77 -3.11 7.78
C ARG A 144 -37.71 -4.30 7.92
N ALA A 145 -38.45 -4.33 9.02
CA ALA A 145 -39.61 -5.19 9.18
C ALA A 145 -40.54 -4.96 7.98
N ALA A 146 -40.73 -6.00 7.18
CA ALA A 146 -41.71 -5.99 6.10
C ALA A 146 -43.12 -6.03 6.71
N PRO A 147 -44.06 -5.19 6.24
CA PRO A 147 -45.49 -5.39 6.48
C PRO A 147 -46.02 -6.56 5.65
#